data_AF-A0A2H3HU31-F1
#
_entry.id   AF-A0A2H3HU31-F1
#
_cell.length_a   1.000
_cell.length_b   1.000
_cell.length_c   1.000
_cell.angle_alpha   90.00
_cell.angle_beta   90.00
_cell.angle_gamma   90.00
#
_symmetry.space_group_name_H-M   'P 1'
#
loop_
_entity.id
_entity.type
_entity.pdbx_description
1 polymer ?
#
loop_
_entity_poly.entity_id
_entity_poly.type
_entity_poly.pdbx_seq_one_letter_code
_entity_poly.pdbx_strand_id
1 'polypeptide(L)'
;MARSLALLAGALATVAAQTTTVEFLLPMFDPQPLDGSVVAVKGGATTLAIHCPDAKATNCGLAGTSTIVGGPSTIEYSYTMHPEVDGFDGGEIKQNMGCVLDPKKDVATCSVHQVAVLSGITDVTSMTDTQRQRRCFRYRGRWL
;
A
#
# COMPACT_ATOMS: atom_id res chain seq x y z
N MET A 1 -48.90 24.47 -39.57
CA MET A 1 -48.08 23.34 -40.04
C MET A 1 -46.71 23.48 -39.40
N ALA A 2 -46.37 22.60 -38.46
CA ALA A 2 -45.11 22.65 -37.72
C ALA A 2 -44.17 21.58 -38.28
N ARG A 3 -43.03 21.97 -38.87
CA ARG A 3 -41.90 21.07 -39.15
C ARG A 3 -40.60 21.85 -39.20
N SER A 4 -39.54 21.20 -38.71
CA SER A 4 -38.10 21.50 -38.84
C SER A 4 -37.47 22.11 -37.60
N LEU A 5 -36.31 21.66 -37.13
CA LEU A 5 -35.52 20.46 -37.38
C LEU A 5 -34.54 20.41 -36.20
N ALA A 6 -34.33 19.21 -35.66
CA ALA A 6 -33.46 18.94 -34.54
C ALA A 6 -32.05 19.52 -34.71
N LEU A 7 -31.53 20.17 -33.68
CA LEU A 7 -30.10 20.35 -33.42
C LEU A 7 -29.87 20.17 -31.91
N LEU A 8 -30.01 18.94 -31.43
CA LEU A 8 -29.32 18.54 -30.20
C LEU A 8 -27.84 18.44 -30.55
N ALA A 9 -27.13 19.56 -30.49
CA ALA A 9 -25.68 19.59 -30.50
C ALA A 9 -25.21 18.80 -29.27
N GLY A 10 -24.83 17.54 -29.50
CA GLY A 10 -24.26 16.67 -28.49
C GLY A 10 -23.02 17.34 -27.91
N ALA A 11 -23.14 17.85 -26.69
CA ALA A 11 -22.00 18.16 -25.85
C ALA A 11 -21.30 16.83 -25.56
N LEU A 12 -20.35 16.46 -26.41
CA LEU A 12 -19.31 15.52 -26.05
C LEU A 12 -18.49 16.20 -24.95
N ALA A 13 -18.96 16.06 -23.70
CA ALA A 13 -18.14 16.32 -22.55
C ALA A 13 -16.97 15.34 -22.64
N THR A 14 -15.83 15.82 -23.14
CA THR A 14 -14.56 15.14 -23.01
C THR A 14 -14.35 14.96 -21.51
N VAL A 15 -14.61 13.75 -21.02
CA VAL A 15 -14.21 13.35 -19.67
C VAL A 15 -12.69 13.32 -19.73
N ALA A 16 -12.06 14.46 -19.41
CA ALA A 16 -10.63 14.47 -19.18
C ALA A 16 -10.39 13.46 -18.05
N ALA A 17 -9.72 12.35 -18.36
CA ALA A 17 -9.20 11.42 -17.38
C ALA A 17 -8.28 12.23 -16.47
N GLN A 18 -8.82 12.70 -15.35
CA GLN A 18 -8.07 13.47 -14.37
C GLN A 18 -7.14 12.48 -13.72
N THR A 19 -5.89 12.45 -14.21
CA THR A 19 -4.86 11.63 -13.60
C THR A 19 -4.59 12.20 -12.21
N THR A 20 -5.28 11.67 -11.20
CA THR A 20 -5.00 12.05 -9.83
C THR A 20 -3.69 11.39 -9.44
N THR A 21 -2.72 12.18 -8.99
CA THR A 21 -1.55 11.62 -8.32
C THR A 21 -1.89 11.50 -6.86
N VAL A 22 -2.04 10.27 -6.35
CA VAL A 22 -2.26 10.05 -4.92
C VAL A 22 -0.89 9.84 -4.28
N GLU A 23 -0.62 10.65 -3.25
CA GLU A 23 0.57 10.50 -2.42
C GLU A 23 0.21 9.68 -1.19
N PHE A 24 0.89 8.54 -1.03
CA PHE A 24 0.67 7.63 0.07
C PHE A 24 1.92 7.58 0.95
N LEU A 25 1.75 7.78 2.25
CA LEU A 25 2.84 7.71 3.21
C LEU A 25 3.13 6.23 3.52
N LEU A 26 4.38 5.82 3.45
CA LEU A 26 4.85 4.47 3.75
C LEU A 26 5.94 4.53 4.82
N PRO A 27 5.57 4.57 6.11
CA PRO A 27 6.55 4.56 7.20
C PRO A 27 7.31 3.23 7.24
N MET A 28 8.61 3.29 7.55
CA MET A 28 9.54 2.13 7.63
C MET A 28 9.80 1.39 6.32
N PHE A 29 9.28 1.89 5.19
CA PHE A 29 9.70 1.43 3.88
C PHE A 29 10.96 2.17 3.44
N ASP A 30 11.90 1.44 2.85
CA ASP A 30 13.05 2.05 2.20
C ASP A 30 12.63 2.85 0.96
N PRO A 31 13.30 3.98 0.66
CA PRO A 31 13.06 4.72 -0.58
C PRO A 31 13.40 3.89 -1.81
N GLN A 32 12.38 3.49 -2.58
CA GLN A 32 12.55 2.59 -3.73
C GLN A 32 11.40 2.71 -4.74
N PRO A 33 11.60 2.32 -6.01
CA PRO A 33 10.50 2.26 -6.96
C PRO A 33 9.55 1.09 -6.60
N LEU A 34 8.27 1.41 -6.42
CA LEU A 34 7.18 0.45 -6.26
C LEU A 34 6.13 0.73 -7.31
N ASP A 35 5.44 -0.29 -7.77
CA ASP A 35 4.22 -0.16 -8.56
C ASP A 35 3.02 -0.43 -7.66
N GLY A 36 2.01 0.42 -7.72
CA GLY A 36 0.86 0.33 -6.84
C GLY A 36 -0.45 0.68 -7.51
N SER A 37 -1.49 -0.09 -7.18
CA SER A 37 -2.87 0.05 -7.66
C SER A 37 -3.86 0.23 -6.50
N VAL A 38 -4.76 1.22 -6.53
CA VAL A 38 -5.83 1.36 -5.55
C VAL A 38 -6.87 0.30 -5.86
N VAL A 39 -7.10 -0.60 -4.91
CA VAL A 39 -8.04 -1.72 -5.06
C VAL A 39 -9.38 -1.42 -4.41
N ALA A 40 -9.43 -0.51 -3.42
CA ALA A 40 -10.68 -0.10 -2.78
C ALA A 40 -10.54 1.26 -2.08
N VAL A 41 -11.67 1.98 -1.96
CA VAL A 41 -11.82 3.14 -1.07
C VAL A 41 -13.12 2.96 -0.29
N LYS A 42 -13.04 2.91 1.04
CA LYS A 42 -14.20 2.70 1.91
C LYS A 42 -14.07 3.48 3.22
N GLY A 43 -15.06 4.29 3.55
CA GLY A 43 -15.13 4.99 4.85
C GLY A 43 -13.94 5.92 5.12
N GLY A 44 -13.33 6.51 4.07
CA GLY A 44 -12.13 7.35 4.20
C GLY A 44 -10.80 6.59 4.28
N ALA A 45 -10.83 5.25 4.31
CA ALA A 45 -9.66 4.41 4.12
C ALA A 45 -9.49 4.03 2.64
N THR A 46 -8.25 4.04 2.17
CA THR A 46 -7.84 3.63 0.82
C THR A 46 -7.00 2.36 0.94
N THR A 47 -7.36 1.34 0.19
CA THR A 47 -6.60 0.11 0.06
C THR A 47 -5.75 0.17 -1.20
N LEU A 48 -4.45 0.05 -1.03
CA LEU A 48 -3.44 0.07 -2.08
C LEU A 48 -2.80 -1.32 -2.16
N ALA A 49 -2.82 -1.94 -3.33
CA ALA A 49 -1.96 -3.08 -3.62
C ALA A 49 -0.65 -2.54 -4.19
N ILE A 50 0.49 -2.93 -3.59
CA ILE A 50 1.83 -2.58 -4.04
C ILE A 50 2.59 -3.83 -4.45
N HIS A 51 3.47 -3.71 -5.43
CA HIS A 51 4.37 -4.76 -5.87
C HIS A 51 5.64 -4.13 -6.43
N CYS A 52 6.63 -4.97 -6.68
CA CYS A 52 7.87 -4.54 -7.27
C CYS A 52 7.70 -4.43 -8.79
N PRO A 53 8.26 -3.39 -9.42
CA PRO A 53 8.08 -3.13 -10.86
C PRO A 53 8.68 -4.21 -11.76
N ASP A 54 9.69 -4.94 -11.27
CA ASP A 54 10.23 -6.12 -11.94
C ASP A 54 10.06 -7.34 -11.04
N ALA A 55 9.51 -8.43 -11.59
CA ALA A 55 9.36 -9.71 -10.90
C ALA A 55 10.71 -10.34 -10.50
N LYS A 56 11.83 -9.89 -11.10
CA LYS A 56 13.20 -10.28 -10.75
C LYS A 56 13.89 -9.33 -9.77
N ALA A 57 13.25 -8.24 -9.36
CA ALA A 57 13.81 -7.32 -8.38
C ALA A 57 13.78 -7.94 -6.98
N THR A 58 14.74 -8.84 -6.69
CA THR A 58 14.93 -9.44 -5.36
C THR A 58 15.25 -8.41 -4.27
N ASN A 59 15.55 -7.17 -4.65
CA ASN A 59 16.02 -6.12 -3.76
C ASN A 59 14.90 -5.22 -3.22
N CYS A 60 13.65 -5.40 -3.68
CA CYS A 60 12.57 -4.50 -3.29
C CYS A 60 11.91 -4.85 -1.94
N GLY A 61 12.24 -6.01 -1.37
CA GLY A 61 11.76 -6.45 -0.07
C GLY A 61 10.29 -6.88 0.00
N LEU A 62 9.59 -7.04 -1.14
CA LEU A 62 8.21 -7.55 -1.17
C LEU A 62 8.16 -8.95 -1.80
N ALA A 63 7.52 -9.88 -1.10
CA ALA A 63 7.18 -11.19 -1.65
C ALA A 63 5.89 -11.08 -2.47
N GLY A 64 5.99 -10.56 -3.69
CA GLY A 64 4.86 -10.37 -4.60
C GLY A 64 3.98 -9.15 -4.27
N THR A 65 2.68 -9.23 -4.59
CA THR A 65 1.74 -8.14 -4.34
C THR A 65 1.32 -8.11 -2.88
N SER A 66 1.57 -7.00 -2.21
CA SER A 66 1.17 -6.78 -0.82
C SER A 66 0.13 -5.68 -0.72
N THR A 67 -0.74 -5.75 0.28
CA THR A 67 -1.85 -4.80 0.45
C THR A 67 -1.63 -3.90 1.65
N ILE A 68 -1.87 -2.60 1.45
CA ILE A 68 -1.76 -1.57 2.47
C ILE A 68 -3.10 -0.86 2.59
N VAL A 69 -3.55 -0.63 3.82
CA VAL A 69 -4.76 0.13 4.10
C VAL A 69 -4.38 1.43 4.79
N GLY A 70 -4.58 2.56 4.13
CA GLY A 70 -4.29 3.89 4.67
C GLY A 70 -5.55 4.69 4.91
N GLY A 71 -5.75 5.14 6.14
CA GLY A 71 -6.75 6.12 6.52
C GLY A 71 -6.14 7.50 6.82
N PRO A 72 -6.96 8.47 7.26
CA PRO A 72 -6.50 9.83 7.55
C PRO A 72 -5.46 9.92 8.67
N SER A 73 -5.48 8.97 9.61
CA SER A 73 -4.59 8.94 10.77
C SER A 73 -4.00 7.56 11.06
N THR A 74 -4.18 6.58 10.18
CA THR A 74 -3.73 5.21 10.39
C THR A 74 -3.21 4.59 9.10
N ILE A 75 -2.20 3.73 9.21
CA ILE A 75 -1.78 2.84 8.13
C ILE A 75 -1.65 1.44 8.69
N GLU A 76 -2.16 0.46 7.96
CA GLU A 76 -2.01 -0.94 8.27
C GLU A 76 -1.42 -1.69 7.07
N TYR A 77 -0.52 -2.61 7.38
CA TYR A 77 0.12 -3.50 6.43
C TYR A 77 0.26 -4.86 7.07
N SER A 78 -0.14 -5.90 6.34
CA SER A 78 0.08 -7.27 6.75
C SER A 78 0.54 -8.10 5.58
N TYR A 79 1.45 -9.03 5.85
CA TYR A 79 1.79 -10.07 4.90
C TYR A 79 1.98 -11.40 5.63
N THR A 80 1.77 -12.47 4.87
CA THR A 80 2.09 -13.83 5.29
C THR A 80 2.96 -14.44 4.20
N MET A 81 4.13 -14.94 4.57
CA MET A 81 5.00 -15.68 3.66
C MET A 81 5.21 -17.11 4.17
N HIS A 82 5.38 -18.03 3.24
CA HIS A 82 5.69 -19.43 3.54
C HIS A 82 7.09 -19.70 3.01
N PRO A 83 8.13 -19.59 3.85
CA PRO A 83 9.49 -19.84 3.38
C PRO A 83 9.66 -21.32 3.07
N GLU A 84 10.07 -21.62 1.83
CA GLU A 84 10.60 -22.92 1.45
C GLU A 84 12.07 -22.93 1.86
N VAL A 85 12.37 -23.44 3.06
CA VAL A 85 13.75 -23.58 3.54
C VAL A 85 14.17 -25.02 3.31
N ASP A 86 15.19 -25.23 2.48
CA ASP A 86 15.73 -26.57 2.20
C ASP A 86 16.05 -27.32 3.50
N GLY A 87 15.42 -28.47 3.71
CA GLY A 87 15.60 -29.31 4.90
C GLY A 87 14.61 -29.06 6.04
N PHE A 88 13.62 -28.18 5.86
CA PHE A 88 12.54 -27.96 6.82
C PHE A 88 11.17 -28.14 6.17
N ASP A 89 10.26 -28.83 6.87
CA ASP A 89 8.93 -29.18 6.37
C ASP A 89 7.98 -27.97 6.55
N GLY A 90 8.22 -26.96 5.72
CA GLY A 90 7.45 -25.73 5.70
C GLY A 90 7.66 -24.79 6.90
N GLY A 91 7.04 -23.63 6.78
CA GLY A 91 7.05 -22.58 7.78
C GLY A 91 6.05 -21.49 7.41
N GLU A 92 5.69 -20.67 8.39
CA GLU A 92 4.80 -19.52 8.18
C GLU A 92 5.37 -18.32 8.91
N ILE A 93 5.56 -17.22 8.19
CA ILE A 93 5.94 -15.93 8.78
C ILE A 93 4.79 -14.98 8.53
N LYS A 94 4.18 -14.52 9.62
CA LYS A 94 3.15 -13.48 9.64
C LYS A 94 3.77 -12.20 10.16
N GLN A 95 3.65 -11.11 9.40
CA GLN A 95 4.03 -9.79 9.87
C GLN A 95 2.83 -8.86 9.77
N ASN A 96 2.53 -8.19 10.88
CA ASN A 96 1.56 -7.12 10.96
C ASN A 96 2.27 -5.83 11.34
N MET A 97 1.95 -4.76 10.64
CA MET A 97 2.44 -3.42 10.91
C MET A 97 1.24 -2.49 11.03
N GLY A 98 1.16 -1.77 12.15
CA GLY A 98 0.18 -0.73 12.38
C GLY A 98 0.87 0.58 12.71
N CYS A 99 0.46 1.66 12.05
CA CYS A 99 0.98 3.00 12.26
C CYS A 99 -0.12 3.96 12.66
N VAL A 100 0.16 4.79 13.67
CA VAL A 100 -0.64 5.97 14.02
C VAL A 100 0.06 7.20 13.44
N LEU A 101 -0.70 7.99 12.67
CA LEU A 101 -0.24 9.21 12.05
C LEU A 101 -0.79 10.42 12.81
N ASP A 102 0.09 11.35 13.19
CA ASP A 102 -0.26 12.68 13.67
C ASP A 102 0.29 13.73 12.68
N PRO A 103 -0.47 14.05 11.61
CA PRO A 103 -0.04 15.02 10.61
C PRO A 103 0.19 16.43 11.18
N LYS A 104 -0.52 16.78 12.27
CA LYS A 104 -0.39 18.09 12.91
C LYS A 104 0.96 18.22 13.60
N LYS A 105 1.49 17.13 14.13
CA LYS A 105 2.81 17.09 14.78
C LYS A 105 3.92 16.58 13.88
N ASP A 106 3.62 16.19 12.64
CA ASP A 106 4.58 15.57 11.71
C ASP A 106 5.21 14.29 12.31
N VAL A 107 4.40 13.46 12.96
CA VAL A 107 4.85 12.21 13.62
C VAL A 107 4.11 11.00 13.05
N ALA A 108 4.85 9.91 12.81
CA ALA A 108 4.32 8.58 12.57
C ALA A 108 4.93 7.63 13.60
N THR A 109 4.08 6.95 14.38
CA THR A 109 4.50 5.89 15.31
C THR A 109 3.98 4.58 14.78
N CYS A 110 4.89 3.65 14.51
CA CYS A 110 4.58 2.36 13.88
C CYS A 110 5.03 1.22 14.78
N SER A 111 4.20 0.21 14.89
CA SER A 111 4.51 -1.04 15.58
C SER A 111 4.46 -2.19 14.59
N VAL A 112 5.51 -3.00 14.58
CA VAL A 112 5.61 -4.25 13.83
C VAL A 112 5.49 -5.39 14.82
N HIS A 113 4.66 -6.37 14.50
CA HIS A 113 4.57 -7.64 15.20
C HIS A 113 4.74 -8.75 14.17
N GLN A 114 5.85 -9.47 14.28
CA GLN A 114 6.19 -10.61 13.44
C GLN A 114 6.13 -11.89 14.27
N VAL A 115 5.48 -12.91 13.72
CA VAL A 115 5.45 -14.27 14.23
C VAL A 115 5.99 -15.18 13.14
N ALA A 116 7.11 -15.85 13.41
CA ALA A 116 7.69 -16.86 12.54
C ALA A 116 7.51 -18.23 13.18
N VAL A 117 6.87 -19.16 12.48
CA VAL A 117 6.77 -20.57 12.87
C VAL A 117 7.59 -21.37 11.89
N LEU A 118 8.75 -21.86 12.32
CA LEU A 118 9.68 -22.64 11.51
C LEU A 118 9.87 -24.00 12.17
N SER A 119 9.38 -25.07 11.54
CA SER A 119 9.54 -26.45 12.05
C SER A 119 9.11 -26.63 13.51
N GLY A 120 7.97 -26.04 13.86
CA GLY A 120 7.40 -26.10 15.21
C GLY A 120 8.01 -25.14 16.23
N ILE A 121 9.09 -24.42 15.89
CA ILE A 121 9.64 -23.35 16.71
C ILE A 121 8.89 -22.06 16.38
N THR A 122 8.39 -21.37 17.40
CA THR A 122 7.72 -20.08 17.26
C THR A 122 8.62 -18.97 17.76
N ASP A 123 9.02 -18.08 16.87
CA ASP A 123 9.75 -16.85 17.19
C ASP A 123 8.82 -15.65 17.03
N VAL A 124 8.77 -14.82 18.07
CA VAL A 124 7.97 -13.58 18.06
C VAL A 124 8.91 -12.39 18.16
N THR A 125 8.83 -11.50 17.18
CA THR A 125 9.57 -10.24 17.17
C THR A 125 8.59 -9.09 17.16
N SER A 126 8.79 -8.12 18.06
CA SER A 126 8.00 -6.89 18.08
C SER A 126 8.92 -5.69 18.14
N MET A 127 8.60 -4.67 17.34
CA MET A 127 9.37 -3.43 17.28
C MET A 127 8.40 -2.27 17.20
N THR A 128 8.70 -1.17 17.89
CA THR A 128 8.00 0.09 17.71
C THR A 128 9.01 1.16 17.36
N ASP A 129 8.75 1.88 16.28
CA ASP A 129 9.56 3.00 15.83
C ASP A 129 8.70 4.27 15.72
N THR A 130 9.31 5.42 15.99
CA THR A 130 8.67 6.72 15.85
C THR A 130 9.55 7.63 15.00
N GLN A 131 9.01 8.04 13.87
CA GLN A 131 9.73 8.84 12.89
C GLN A 131 8.92 10.08 12.48
N ARG A 132 9.60 11.05 11.86
CA ARG A 132 8.93 12.21 11.28
C ARG A 132 8.25 11.82 9.98
N GLN A 133 7.01 12.25 9.75
CA GLN A 133 6.29 11.91 8.51
C GLN A 133 7.00 12.43 7.26
N ARG A 134 7.71 13.55 7.36
CA ARG A 134 8.58 14.06 6.27
C ARG A 134 9.70 13.11 5.85
N ARG A 135 10.12 12.19 6.72
CA ARG A 135 11.15 11.19 6.42
C ARG A 135 10.59 9.86 5.93
N CYS A 136 9.30 9.61 6.11
CA CYS A 136 8.67 8.41 5.58
C CYS A 136 8.73 8.42 4.05
N PHE A 137 8.86 7.23 3.47
CA PHE A 137 8.78 7.07 2.03
C PHE A 137 7.40 7.53 1.54
N ARG A 138 7.37 8.23 0.41
CA ARG A 138 6.14 8.72 -0.21
C ARG A 138 5.96 8.04 -1.55
N TYR A 139 5.03 7.09 -1.59
CA TYR A 139 4.62 6.50 -2.85
C TYR A 139 3.76 7.50 -3.63
N ARG A 140 4.11 7.74 -4.90
CA ARG A 140 3.35 8.59 -5.81
C ARG A 140 2.91 7.76 -7.01
N GLY A 141 1.70 7.22 -6.93
CA GLY A 141 1.05 6.54 -8.05
C GLY A 141 0.36 7.54 -8.96
N ARG A 142 0.49 7.38 -10.28
CA ARG A 142 -0.29 8.11 -11.27
C ARG A 142 -1.50 7.25 -11.68
N TRP A 143 -2.71 7.73 -11.40
CA TRP A 143 -3.94 7.07 -11.85
C TRP A 143 -4.32 7.55 -13.26
N LEU A 144 -4.92 6.68 -14.09
CA LEU A 144 -5.56 7.00 -15.38
C LEU A 144 -7.07 6.78 -15.25
#